data_AF-A0A392PMY9-F1
#
_entry.id   AF-A0A392PMY9-F1
#
_cell.length_a   1.000
_cell.length_b   1.000
_cell.length_c   1.000
_cell.angle_alpha   90.00
_cell.angle_beta   90.00
_cell.angle_gamma   90.00
#
_symmetry.space_group_name_H-M   'P 1'
#
loop_
_entity.id
_entity.type
_entity.pdbx_description
1 polymer ?
#
loop_
_entity_poly.entity_id
_entity_poly.type
_entity_poly.pdbx_seq_one_letter_code
_entity_poly.pdbx_strand_id
1 'polypeptide(L)'
;MSVSVYVVYILDQVKALEEELLLRIKQQGLNYKPQILVVTRLIPDARGTKCHQEFEPIIDTKHSHILRVPFYTEKGILRQWVSRFDIYPYLE
;
A
#
# COMPACT_ATOMS: atom_id res chain seq x y z
N MET A 1 -12.04 -6.63 10.74
CA MET A 1 -11.28 -5.38 10.47
C MET A 1 -12.09 -4.61 9.44
N SER A 2 -12.85 -3.61 9.87
CA SER A 2 -13.72 -2.85 8.99
C SER A 2 -12.87 -2.08 7.98
N VAL A 3 -13.16 -2.19 6.69
CA VAL A 3 -12.51 -1.39 5.65
C VAL A 3 -12.82 0.07 5.98
N SER A 4 -11.81 0.79 6.45
CA SER A 4 -11.97 2.22 6.76
C SER A 4 -12.11 2.99 5.46
N VAL A 5 -12.96 4.02 5.44
CA VAL A 5 -13.23 4.86 4.24
C VAL A 5 -11.94 5.34 3.56
N TYR A 6 -10.90 5.62 4.34
CA TYR A 6 -9.57 5.98 3.86
C TYR A 6 -8.93 4.95 2.91
N VAL A 7 -9.16 3.65 3.14
CA VAL A 7 -8.60 2.59 2.29
C VAL A 7 -9.25 2.63 0.91
N VAL A 8 -10.57 2.75 0.86
CA VAL A 8 -11.31 2.85 -0.41
C VAL A 8 -10.86 4.08 -1.18
N TYR A 9 -10.74 5.22 -0.50
CA TYR A 9 -10.31 6.47 -1.11
C TYR A 9 -8.92 6.38 -1.75
N ILE A 10 -7.94 5.80 -1.05
CA ILE A 10 -6.58 5.64 -1.59
C ILE A 10 -6.58 4.72 -2.81
N LEU A 11 -7.35 3.62 -2.77
CA LEU A 11 -7.42 2.69 -3.90
C LEU A 11 -8.01 3.35 -5.15
N ASP A 12 -9.08 4.13 -4.99
CA ASP A 12 -9.69 4.87 -6.11
C ASP A 12 -8.74 5.97 -6.65
N GLN A 13 -8.04 6.67 -5.77
CA GLN A 13 -7.04 7.66 -6.19
C GLN A 13 -5.90 7.04 -6.99
N VAL A 14 -5.41 5.88 -6.58
CA VAL A 14 -4.31 5.19 -7.26
C VAL A 14 -4.72 4.76 -8.67
N LYS A 15 -5.97 4.29 -8.85
CA LYS A 15 -6.51 3.98 -10.18
C LYS A 15 -6.52 5.21 -11.09
N ALA A 16 -7.09 6.32 -10.62
CA ALA A 16 -7.15 7.55 -11.39
C ALA A 16 -5.74 8.10 -11.70
N LEU A 17 -4.81 7.99 -10.76
CA LEU A 17 -3.42 8.42 -10.94
C LEU A 17 -2.68 7.56 -11.98
N GLU A 18 -2.86 6.24 -11.98
CA GLU A 18 -2.24 5.35 -12.98
C GLU A 18 -2.74 5.67 -14.39
N GLU A 19 -4.05 5.86 -14.56
CA GLU A 19 -4.64 6.22 -15.86
C GLU A 19 -4.09 7.53 -16.42
N GLU A 20 -4.01 8.56 -15.57
CA GLU A 20 -3.47 9.87 -15.94
C GLU A 20 -1.97 9.79 -16.30
N LEU A 21 -1.18 9.04 -15.53
CA LEU A 21 0.24 8.85 -15.83
C LEU A 21 0.44 8.13 -17.16
N LEU A 22 -0.32 7.06 -17.42
CA LEU A 22 -0.27 6.35 -18.69
C LEU A 22 -0.63 7.25 -19.88
N LEU A 23 -1.65 8.10 -19.72
CA LEU A 23 -2.06 9.07 -20.73
C LEU A 23 -0.94 10.07 -21.03
N ARG A 24 -0.32 10.66 -20.00
CA ARG A 24 0.77 11.64 -20.15
C ARG A 24 2.01 11.03 -20.81
N ILE A 25 2.39 9.83 -20.39
CA ILE A 25 3.53 9.09 -20.97
C ILE A 25 3.31 8.88 -22.47
N LYS A 26 2.10 8.43 -22.84
CA LYS A 26 1.73 8.21 -24.24
C LYS A 26 1.74 9.50 -25.06
N GLN A 27 1.24 10.60 -24.50
CA GLN A 27 1.21 11.92 -25.16
C GLN A 27 2.62 12.47 -25.42
N GLN A 28 3.57 12.21 -24.52
CA GLN A 28 4.96 12.65 -24.67
C GLN A 28 5.82 11.71 -25.55
N GLY A 29 5.24 10.60 -26.04
CA GLY A 29 5.99 9.61 -26.82
C GLY A 29 7.05 8.87 -26.01
N LEU A 30 6.91 8.84 -24.67
CA LEU A 30 7.84 8.17 -23.77
C LEU A 30 7.46 6.69 -23.63
N ASN A 31 8.46 5.82 -23.47
CA ASN A 31 8.26 4.36 -23.40
C ASN A 31 8.65 3.77 -22.04
N TYR A 32 8.32 4.46 -20.94
CA TYR A 32 8.45 3.90 -19.60
C TYR A 32 7.09 3.52 -19.03
N LYS A 33 7.09 2.57 -18.11
CA LYS A 33 5.88 2.17 -17.38
C LYS A 33 5.86 2.92 -16.06
N PRO A 34 4.76 3.59 -15.69
CA PRO A 34 4.64 4.16 -14.35
C PRO A 34 4.67 3.00 -13.35
N GLN A 35 5.04 3.28 -12.09
CA GLN A 35 4.91 2.32 -11.01
C GLN A 35 4.43 3.06 -9.77
N ILE A 36 3.32 2.63 -9.19
CA ILE A 36 2.74 3.24 -7.99
C ILE A 36 2.82 2.23 -6.85
N LEU A 37 3.33 2.68 -5.70
CA LEU A 37 3.49 1.84 -4.52
C LEU A 37 2.74 2.45 -3.34
N VAL A 38 1.69 1.77 -2.88
CA VAL A 38 0.99 2.12 -1.64
C VAL A 38 1.68 1.40 -0.50
N VAL A 39 2.44 2.14 0.30
CA VAL A 39 3.13 1.57 1.46
C VAL A 39 2.21 1.58 2.67
N THR A 40 2.08 0.44 3.32
CA THR A 40 1.35 0.30 4.58
C THR A 40 2.05 -0.68 5.51
N ARG A 41 1.52 -0.86 6.71
CA ARG A 41 2.10 -1.76 7.71
C ARG A 41 1.78 -3.22 7.42
N LEU A 42 2.79 -4.08 7.50
CA LEU A 42 2.61 -5.54 7.54
C LEU A 42 2.10 -5.96 8.92
N ILE A 43 1.01 -6.71 8.96
CA ILE A 43 0.44 -7.28 10.17
C ILE A 43 0.39 -8.81 10.01
N PRO A 44 1.46 -9.52 10.42
CA PRO A 44 1.57 -10.98 10.25
C PRO A 44 0.39 -11.77 10.81
N ASP A 45 -0.15 -11.35 11.96
CA ASP A 45 -1.20 -12.11 12.67
C ASP A 45 -2.63 -11.71 12.23
N ALA A 46 -2.77 -10.94 11.15
CA ALA A 46 -4.07 -10.52 10.62
C ALA A 46 -4.82 -11.68 9.94
N ARG A 47 -5.63 -12.42 10.72
CA ARG A 47 -6.49 -13.49 10.21
C ARG A 47 -7.68 -12.95 9.41
N GLY A 48 -8.01 -13.61 8.30
CA GLY A 48 -9.18 -13.28 7.47
C GLY A 48 -9.00 -12.08 6.53
N THR A 49 -7.79 -11.52 6.42
CA THR A 49 -7.47 -10.44 5.47
C THR A 49 -6.13 -10.70 4.79
N LYS A 50 -5.84 -9.99 3.70
CA LYS A 50 -4.54 -10.05 3.00
C LYS A 50 -3.47 -9.16 3.63
N CYS A 51 -3.69 -8.61 4.82
CA CYS A 51 -2.73 -7.71 5.49
C CYS A 51 -1.42 -8.38 5.93
N HIS A 52 -1.34 -9.70 5.83
CA HIS A 52 -0.12 -10.50 6.02
C HIS A 52 0.69 -10.69 4.72
N GLN A 53 0.16 -10.28 3.56
CA GLN A 53 0.86 -10.38 2.28
C GLN A 53 1.73 -9.15 2.07
N GLU A 54 3.04 -9.36 1.95
CA GLU A 54 4.01 -8.28 1.76
C GLU A 54 3.77 -7.48 0.47
N PHE A 55 3.43 -8.17 -0.61
CA PHE A 55 3.23 -7.54 -1.91
C PHE A 55 1.90 -7.97 -2.52
N GLU A 56 1.02 -7.00 -2.80
CA GLU A 56 -0.32 -7.27 -3.34
C GLU A 56 -0.62 -6.31 -4.51
N PRO A 57 -1.03 -6.81 -5.69
CA PRO A 57 -1.46 -5.95 -6.79
C PRO A 57 -2.79 -5.25 -6.45
N ILE A 58 -2.92 -3.98 -6.84
CA ILE A 58 -4.19 -3.26 -6.72
C ILE A 58 -5.11 -3.70 -7.87
N ILE A 59 -6.33 -4.12 -7.54
CA ILE A 59 -7.34 -4.57 -8.51
C ILE A 59 -7.62 -3.44 -9.51
N ASP A 60 -7.79 -3.79 -10.79
CA ASP A 60 -8.00 -2.86 -11.92
C ASP A 60 -6.83 -1.91 -12.24
N THR A 61 -5.61 -2.25 -11.79
CA THR A 61 -4.39 -1.53 -12.17
C THR A 61 -3.37 -2.48 -12.78
N LYS A 62 -2.44 -1.96 -13.59
CA LYS A 62 -1.38 -2.76 -14.24
C LYS A 62 -0.01 -2.58 -13.59
N HIS A 63 0.21 -1.46 -12.93
CA HIS A 63 1.50 -1.05 -12.41
C HIS A 63 1.43 -0.54 -10.97
N SER A 64 0.32 -0.78 -10.28
CA SER A 64 0.11 -0.32 -8.92
C SER A 64 0.02 -1.48 -7.93
N HIS A 65 0.75 -1.36 -6.84
CA HIS A 65 0.89 -2.42 -5.83
C HIS A 65 0.83 -1.84 -4.42
N ILE A 66 0.34 -2.64 -3.48
CA ILE A 66 0.45 -2.41 -2.04
C ILE A 66 1.71 -3.14 -1.56
N LEU A 67 2.62 -2.40 -0.94
CA LEU A 67 3.76 -2.94 -0.21
C LEU A 67 3.50 -2.82 1.28
N ARG A 68 3.60 -3.95 1.98
CA ARG A 68 3.44 -4.01 3.43
C ARG A 68 4.79 -4.22 4.10
N VAL A 69 5.20 -3.24 4.91
CA VAL A 69 6.49 -3.27 5.61
C VAL A 69 6.26 -3.54 7.10
N PRO A 70 6.97 -4.52 7.70
CA PRO A 70 6.85 -4.77 9.13
C PRO A 70 7.41 -3.60 9.94
N PHE A 71 6.78 -3.35 11.10
CA PHE A 71 7.39 -2.52 12.12
C PHE A 71 8.37 -3.36 12.93
N TYR A 72 9.48 -2.76 13.33
CA TYR A 72 10.53 -3.42 14.10
C TYR A 72 10.58 -2.87 15.53
N THR A 73 10.96 -3.76 16.45
CA THR A 73 11.27 -3.46 17.86
C THR A 73 12.62 -4.07 18.17
N GLU A 74 13.18 -3.75 19.34
CA GLU A 74 14.37 -4.43 19.88
C GLU A 74 14.22 -5.97 19.93
N LYS A 75 12.98 -6.46 20.02
CA LYS A 75 12.64 -7.89 20.09
C LYS A 75 12.32 -8.50 18.72
N GLY A 76 12.47 -7.75 17.62
CA GLY A 76 12.16 -8.19 16.26
C GLY A 76 10.85 -7.59 15.72
N ILE A 77 10.20 -8.30 14.78
CA ILE A 77 9.01 -7.82 14.06
C ILE A 77 7.81 -7.67 15.00
N LEU A 78 7.15 -6.50 14.96
CA LEU A 78 5.93 -6.23 15.70
C LEU A 78 4.71 -6.80 14.99
N ARG A 79 4.25 -7.96 15.46
CA ARG A 79 3.21 -8.75 14.78
C ARG A 79 1.76 -8.28 15.01
N GLN A 80 1.51 -7.63 16.15
CA GLN A 80 0.20 -7.22 16.62
C GLN A 80 -0.25 -5.86 16.07
N TRP A 81 -1.56 -5.64 15.94
CA TRP A 81 -2.10 -4.33 15.60
C TRP A 81 -1.74 -3.29 16.66
N VAL A 82 -1.47 -2.06 16.24
CA VAL A 82 -1.17 -0.92 17.12
C VAL A 82 -2.07 0.23 16.71
N SER A 83 -2.52 1.00 17.71
CA SER A 83 -3.29 2.21 17.48
C SER A 83 -2.51 3.22 16.66
N ARG A 84 -3.20 3.97 15.80
CA ARG A 84 -2.61 5.08 15.02
C ARG A 84 -1.96 6.16 15.89
N PHE A 85 -2.32 6.25 17.16
CA PHE A 85 -1.74 7.22 18.11
C PHE A 85 -0.42 6.72 18.72
N ASP A 86 -0.14 5.41 18.64
CA ASP A 86 1.02 4.78 19.25
C ASP A 86 2.06 4.32 18.19
N ILE A 87 1.92 4.76 16.94
CA ILE A 87 2.81 4.31 15.84
C ILE A 87 4.13 5.07 15.78
N TYR A 88 4.20 6.27 16.37
CA TYR A 88 5.35 7.18 16.23
C TYR A 88 6.72 6.53 16.53
N PRO A 89 6.87 5.65 17.54
CA PRO A 89 8.15 4.98 17.80
C PRO A 89 8.65 4.03 16.70
N TYR A 90 7.83 3.72 15.69
CA TYR A 90 8.16 2.74 14.64
C TYR A 90 8.33 3.39 13.25
N LEU A 91 8.30 4.72 13.15
CA LEU A 91 8.36 5.45 11.87
C LEU A 91 9.75 6.00 11.55
N GLU A 92 10.74 5.76 12.41
CA GLU A 92 12.14 6.16 12.21
C GLU A 92 12.92 5.18 11.32
#